data_AF-A0A381QY32-F1
#
_entry.id   AF-A0A381QY32-F1
#
_cell.length_a   1.000
_cell.length_b   1.000
_cell.length_c   1.000
_cell.angle_alpha   90.00
_cell.angle_beta   90.00
_cell.angle_gamma   90.00
#
_symmetry.space_group_name_H-M   'P 1'
#
loop_
_entity.id
_entity.type
_entity.pdbx_description
1 polymer ?
#
loop_
_entity_poly.entity_id
_entity_poly.type
_entity_poly.pdbx_seq_one_letter_code
_entity_poly.pdbx_strand_id
1 'polypeptide(L)'
;MPQMSVVTCGPYRGGVAFSTTNDRAKLLNLKRDARCSLMVSKQNWWGYIVFEGRATILSADNTSADELRDALRDVYRAATNTDHPNWPEYDQAMVDDRRAAVIVVPDQIYGTVV
;
A
#
# COMPACT_ATOMS: atom_id res chain seq x y z
N MET A 1 3.88 13.85 -16.37
CA MET A 1 4.20 12.45 -16.74
C MET A 1 3.91 11.55 -15.55
N PRO A 2 3.40 10.32 -15.74
CA PRO A 2 3.20 9.37 -14.64
C PRO A 2 4.54 8.96 -14.01
N GLN A 3 4.54 8.71 -12.70
CA GLN A 3 5.65 8.10 -11.98
C GLN A 3 5.30 6.65 -11.68
N MET A 4 6.23 5.72 -11.94
CA MET A 4 6.01 4.29 -11.75
C MET A 4 6.99 3.70 -10.73
N SER A 5 6.52 2.76 -9.92
CA SER A 5 7.36 1.99 -9.00
C SER A 5 6.74 0.63 -8.70
N VAL A 6 7.57 -0.39 -8.50
CA VAL A 6 7.12 -1.68 -7.97
C VAL A 6 6.88 -1.56 -6.46
N VAL A 7 5.84 -2.23 -5.97
CA VAL A 7 5.49 -2.35 -4.55
C VAL A 7 5.09 -3.79 -4.24
N THR A 8 5.42 -4.24 -3.04
CA THR A 8 4.77 -5.42 -2.46
C THR A 8 3.43 -4.97 -1.89
N CYS A 9 2.34 -5.64 -2.27
CA CYS A 9 0.98 -5.25 -1.90
C CYS A 9 0.13 -6.47 -1.56
N GLY A 10 -0.98 -6.24 -0.87
CA GLY A 10 -1.97 -7.26 -0.55
C GLY A 10 -3.39 -6.71 -0.44
N PRO A 11 -4.41 -7.58 -0.38
CA PRO A 11 -5.79 -7.17 -0.22
C PRO A 11 -6.04 -6.59 1.18
N TYR A 12 -6.64 -5.40 1.27
CA TYR A 12 -6.92 -4.74 2.55
C TYR A 12 -8.05 -3.70 2.42
N ARG A 13 -8.96 -3.65 3.42
CA ARG A 13 -10.11 -2.72 3.49
C ARG A 13 -10.91 -2.60 2.17
N GLY A 14 -11.18 -3.73 1.51
CA GLY A 14 -11.94 -3.77 0.26
C GLY A 14 -11.19 -3.33 -0.99
N GLY A 15 -9.88 -3.07 -0.89
CA GLY A 15 -9.01 -2.70 -1.99
C GLY A 15 -7.66 -3.40 -1.91
N VAL A 16 -6.63 -2.74 -2.45
CA VAL A 16 -5.23 -3.19 -2.41
C VAL A 16 -4.41 -2.18 -1.62
N ALA A 17 -3.55 -2.65 -0.72
CA ALA A 17 -2.70 -1.79 0.08
C ALA A 17 -1.23 -2.16 0.05
N PHE A 18 -0.38 -1.17 0.30
CA PHE A 18 1.07 -1.31 0.43
C PHE A 18 1.64 -0.31 1.45
N SER A 19 2.84 -0.57 1.95
CA SER A 19 3.58 0.33 2.84
C SER A 19 4.69 1.08 2.08
N THR A 20 4.94 2.34 2.44
CA THR A 20 6.07 3.13 1.90
C THR A 20 6.58 4.17 2.90
N THR A 21 7.83 4.61 2.77
CA THR A 21 8.44 5.61 3.69
C THR A 21 7.95 7.03 3.35
N ASN A 22 7.86 7.91 4.36
CA ASN A 22 7.20 9.22 4.22
C ASN A 22 7.81 10.13 3.14
N ASP A 23 9.10 9.92 2.83
CA ASP A 23 9.92 10.74 1.95
C ASP A 23 9.93 10.29 0.48
N ARG A 24 9.30 9.16 0.13
CA ARG A 24 9.31 8.65 -1.25
C ARG A 24 8.49 9.55 -2.16
N ALA A 25 9.02 9.78 -3.36
CA ALA A 25 8.33 10.50 -4.42
C ALA A 25 6.90 9.98 -4.66
N LYS A 26 6.66 8.67 -4.59
CA LYS A 26 5.33 8.07 -4.75
C LYS A 26 4.35 8.59 -3.69
N LEU A 27 4.76 8.69 -2.42
CA LEU A 27 3.87 9.15 -1.35
C LEU A 27 3.63 10.66 -1.44
N LEU A 28 4.68 11.44 -1.72
CA LEU A 28 4.55 12.88 -1.92
C LEU A 28 3.61 13.20 -3.10
N ASN A 29 3.72 12.42 -4.19
CA ASN A 29 2.82 12.53 -5.33
C ASN A 29 1.37 12.20 -4.95
N LEU A 30 1.14 11.12 -4.19
CA LEU A 30 -0.20 10.72 -3.75
C LEU A 30 -0.83 11.70 -2.74
N LYS A 31 -0.02 12.29 -1.85
CA LYS A 31 -0.46 13.37 -0.95
C LYS A 31 -0.89 14.61 -1.73
N ARG A 32 -0.21 14.94 -2.83
CA ARG A 32 -0.56 16.06 -3.71
C ARG A 32 -1.80 15.75 -4.56
N ASP A 33 -1.89 14.54 -5.09
CA ASP A 33 -2.97 14.07 -5.96
C ASP A 33 -3.19 12.57 -5.73
N ALA A 34 -4.29 12.24 -5.09
CA ALA A 34 -4.58 10.87 -4.66
C ALA A 34 -4.93 9.91 -5.82
N ARG A 35 -5.08 10.40 -7.05
CA ARG A 35 -5.39 9.53 -8.21
C ARG A 35 -4.22 8.60 -8.49
N CYS A 36 -4.51 7.30 -8.60
CA CYS A 36 -3.49 6.31 -8.87
C CYS A 36 -4.06 5.07 -9.56
N SER A 37 -3.15 4.31 -10.17
CA SER A 37 -3.42 3.00 -10.74
C SER A 37 -2.42 2.01 -10.16
N LEU A 38 -2.90 0.85 -9.71
CA LEU A 38 -2.09 -0.24 -9.19
C LEU A 38 -2.28 -1.46 -10.07
N MET A 39 -1.22 -1.90 -10.75
CA MET A 39 -1.24 -3.11 -11.58
C MET A 39 -0.73 -4.30 -10.76
N VAL A 40 -1.54 -5.35 -10.67
CA VAL A 40 -1.14 -6.66 -10.14
C VAL A 40 -1.04 -7.63 -11.30
N SER A 41 0.11 -8.26 -11.43
CA SER A 41 0.39 -9.22 -12.49
C SER A 41 0.37 -10.65 -11.95
N LYS A 42 -0.01 -11.60 -12.79
CA LYS A 42 0.35 -13.02 -12.61
C LYS A 42 1.87 -13.17 -12.58
N GLN A 43 2.34 -14.25 -11.99
CA GLN A 43 3.78 -14.57 -11.92
C GLN A 43 4.45 -14.66 -13.30
N ASN A 44 3.69 -15.02 -14.33
CA ASN A 44 4.19 -15.14 -15.70
C ASN A 44 4.10 -13.85 -16.53
N TRP A 45 3.62 -12.73 -15.98
CA TRP A 45 3.50 -11.43 -16.64
C TRP A 45 2.54 -11.32 -17.83
N TRP A 46 1.82 -12.39 -18.19
CA TRP A 46 0.86 -12.37 -19.30
C TRP A 46 -0.54 -11.93 -18.88
N GLY A 47 -0.96 -12.27 -17.66
CA GLY A 47 -2.24 -11.87 -17.09
C GLY A 47 -2.07 -10.77 -16.07
N TYR A 48 -2.89 -9.72 -16.12
CA TYR A 48 -2.86 -8.64 -15.12
C TYR A 48 -4.24 -8.03 -14.88
N ILE A 49 -4.36 -7.40 -13.72
CA ILE A 49 -5.48 -6.54 -13.33
C ILE A 49 -4.91 -5.18 -12.93
N VAL A 50 -5.58 -4.11 -13.31
CA VAL A 50 -5.32 -2.75 -12.86
C VAL A 50 -6.49 -2.29 -12.00
N PHE A 51 -6.14 -1.81 -10.82
CA PHE A 51 -7.04 -1.13 -9.89
C PHE A 51 -6.81 0.38 -10.07
N GLU A 52 -7.78 1.08 -10.63
CA GLU A 52 -7.75 2.55 -10.74
C GLU A 52 -8.69 3.16 -9.69
N GLY A 53 -8.19 4.16 -8.96
CA GLY A 53 -8.98 4.83 -7.92
C GLY A 53 -8.20 5.91 -7.19
N ARG A 54 -8.65 6.21 -5.97
CA ARG A 54 -8.03 7.22 -5.09
C ARG A 54 -7.36 6.57 -3.89
N ALA A 55 -6.12 6.95 -3.63
CA ALA A 55 -5.37 6.50 -2.46
C ALA A 55 -5.90 7.14 -1.17
N THR A 56 -6.18 6.31 -0.19
CA THR A 56 -6.30 6.71 1.22
C THR A 56 -4.96 6.45 1.90
N ILE A 57 -4.41 7.47 2.57
CA ILE A 57 -3.09 7.41 3.21
C ILE A 57 -3.29 7.46 4.72
N LEU A 58 -2.80 6.44 5.41
CA LEU A 58 -2.64 6.44 6.87
C LEU A 58 -1.16 6.69 7.18
N SER A 59 -0.88 7.70 7.98
CA SER A 59 0.47 8.14 8.31
C SER A 59 0.52 8.78 9.69
N ALA A 60 1.72 8.97 10.23
CA ALA A 60 1.89 9.62 11.53
C ALA A 60 1.33 11.06 11.57
N ASP A 61 1.19 11.70 10.40
CA ASP A 61 0.67 13.06 10.27
C ASP A 61 -0.86 13.16 10.46
N ASN A 62 -1.60 12.06 10.28
CA ASN A 62 -3.06 12.08 10.18
C ASN A 62 -3.79 10.89 10.84
N THR A 63 -3.06 10.00 11.50
CA THR A 63 -3.60 8.76 12.08
C THR A 63 -3.02 8.55 13.46
N SER A 64 -3.83 8.08 14.41
CA SER A 64 -3.34 7.74 15.75
C SER A 64 -2.25 6.67 15.68
N ALA A 65 -1.33 6.65 16.65
CA ALA A 65 -0.22 5.70 16.66
C ALA A 65 -0.71 4.23 16.67
N ASP A 66 -1.74 3.94 17.46
CA ASP A 66 -2.33 2.58 17.54
C ASP A 66 -2.98 2.16 16.23
N GLU A 67 -3.78 3.03 15.61
CA GLU A 67 -4.44 2.72 14.34
C GLU A 67 -3.42 2.54 13.20
N LEU A 68 -2.38 3.39 13.15
CA LEU A 68 -1.34 3.28 12.13
C LEU A 68 -0.53 1.99 12.29
N ARG A 69 -0.16 1.63 13.53
CA ARG A 69 0.52 0.37 13.84
C ARG A 69 -0.30 -0.81 13.34
N ASP A 70 -1.57 -0.88 13.74
CA ASP A 70 -2.44 -2.01 13.41
C ASP A 70 -2.65 -2.12 11.89
N ALA A 71 -2.85 -0.98 11.22
CA ALA A 71 -2.95 -0.95 9.76
C ALA A 71 -1.65 -1.43 9.06
N LEU A 72 -0.47 -1.04 9.53
CA LEU A 72 0.80 -1.48 8.94
C LEU A 72 1.03 -2.98 9.14
N ARG A 73 0.67 -3.54 10.30
CA ARG A 73 0.73 -4.98 10.56
C ARG A 73 -0.24 -5.76 9.66
N ASP A 74 -1.44 -5.25 9.45
CA ASP A 74 -2.42 -5.88 8.55
C ASP A 74 -1.97 -5.80 7.09
N VAL A 75 -1.39 -4.69 6.67
CA VAL A 75 -0.76 -4.55 5.33
C VAL A 75 0.40 -5.53 5.17
N TYR A 76 1.21 -5.75 6.21
CA TYR A 76 2.27 -6.76 6.19
C TYR A 76 1.70 -8.15 5.94
N ARG A 77 0.74 -8.58 6.77
CA ARG A 77 0.10 -9.90 6.63
C ARG A 77 -0.54 -10.09 5.27
N ALA A 78 -1.26 -9.08 4.78
CA ALA A 78 -1.90 -9.13 3.47
C ALA A 78 -0.89 -9.27 2.33
N ALA A 79 0.26 -8.61 2.44
CA ALA A 79 1.28 -8.60 1.41
C ALA A 79 2.17 -9.85 1.41
N THR A 80 2.44 -10.44 2.59
CA THR A 80 3.34 -11.60 2.72
C THR A 80 2.61 -12.93 2.91
N ASN A 81 1.33 -12.90 3.29
CA ASN A 81 0.57 -14.05 3.77
C ASN A 81 1.21 -14.75 4.98
N THR A 82 1.94 -14.01 5.82
CA THR A 82 2.61 -14.53 7.03
C THR A 82 2.53 -13.56 8.19
N ASP A 83 2.67 -14.06 9.42
CA ASP A 83 2.91 -13.22 10.60
C ASP A 83 4.39 -12.82 10.69
N HIS A 84 4.66 -11.63 11.24
CA HIS A 84 6.02 -11.23 11.59
C HIS A 84 6.48 -12.00 12.84
N PRO A 85 7.72 -12.53 12.88
CA PRO A 85 8.20 -13.29 14.04
C PRO A 85 8.35 -12.43 15.31
N ASN A 86 8.45 -11.10 15.15
CA ASN A 86 8.63 -10.16 16.25
C ASN A 86 7.88 -8.84 15.96
N TRP A 87 6.63 -8.72 16.40
CA TRP A 87 5.82 -7.54 16.12
C TRP A 87 6.35 -6.23 16.74
N PRO A 88 6.83 -6.21 18.00
CA PRO A 88 7.43 -5.00 18.56
C PRO A 88 8.61 -4.43 17.75
N GLU A 89 9.50 -5.30 17.25
CA GLU A 89 10.60 -4.88 16.38
C GLU A 89 10.09 -4.31 15.05
N TYR A 90 9.09 -4.96 14.46
CA TYR A 90 8.44 -4.46 13.24
C TYR A 90 7.85 -3.06 13.45
N ASP A 91 7.12 -2.85 14.55
CA ASP A 91 6.51 -1.56 14.85
C ASP A 91 7.54 -0.46 15.02
N GLN A 92 8.63 -0.74 15.74
CA GLN A 92 9.71 0.22 15.92
C GLN A 92 10.34 0.60 14.57
N ALA A 93 10.60 -0.40 13.71
CA ALA A 93 11.09 -0.15 12.35
C ALA A 93 10.10 0.69 11.52
N MET A 94 8.78 0.50 11.68
CA MET A 94 7.79 1.33 11.00
C MET A 94 7.83 2.80 11.44
N VAL A 95 8.08 3.04 12.73
CA VAL A 95 8.24 4.39 13.29
C VAL A 95 9.53 5.04 12.79
N ASP A 96 10.66 4.33 12.89
CA ASP A 96 11.98 4.83 12.51
C ASP A 96 12.03 5.18 11.01
N ASP A 97 11.46 4.32 10.15
CA ASP A 97 11.34 4.56 8.71
C ASP A 97 10.25 5.60 8.34
N ARG A 98 9.47 6.06 9.32
CA ARG A 98 8.29 6.93 9.13
C ARG A 98 7.37 6.37 8.05
N ARG A 99 6.95 5.12 8.20
CA ARG A 99 6.14 4.44 7.18
C ARG A 99 4.68 4.89 7.20
N ALA A 100 4.10 4.91 6.02
CA ALA A 100 2.68 5.13 5.78
C ALA A 100 2.07 3.88 5.13
N ALA A 101 0.81 3.62 5.43
CA ALA A 101 -0.01 2.66 4.69
C ALA A 101 -0.79 3.39 3.61
N VAL A 102 -0.70 2.90 2.38
CA VAL A 102 -1.44 3.42 1.23
C VAL A 102 -2.48 2.38 0.84
N ILE A 103 -3.74 2.77 0.77
CA ILE A 103 -4.88 1.91 0.50
C ILE A 103 -5.57 2.43 -0.77
N VAL A 104 -5.74 1.58 -1.77
CA VAL A 104 -6.41 1.91 -3.03
C VAL A 104 -7.66 1.07 -3.13
N VAL A 105 -8.81 1.70 -2.90
CA VAL A 105 -10.11 1.11 -3.23
C VAL A 105 -10.42 1.50 -4.68
N PRO A 106 -10.59 0.53 -5.59
CA PRO A 106 -10.77 0.82 -7.00
C PRO A 106 -12.17 1.38 -7.29
N ASP A 107 -12.23 2.43 -8.11
CA ASP A 107 -13.45 2.89 -8.78
C ASP A 107 -13.65 2.17 -10.13
N GLN A 108 -12.56 1.68 -10.72
CA GLN A 108 -12.54 0.93 -11.96
C GLN A 108 -11.53 -0.21 -11.88
N ILE A 109 -11.89 -1.35 -12.47
CA ILE A 109 -11.04 -2.53 -12.58
C ILE A 109 -11.00 -2.96 -14.04
N TYR A 110 -9.80 -3.08 -14.61
CA TYR A 110 -9.60 -3.49 -16.00
C TYR A 110 -8.33 -4.33 -16.15
N GLY A 111 -8.21 -5.12 -17.21
CA GLY A 111 -7.04 -5.97 -17.43
C GLY A 111 -7.35 -7.17 -18.31
N THR A 112 -6.37 -8.05 -18.48
CA THR A 112 -6.48 -9.24 -19.33
C THR A 112 -7.05 -10.46 -18.60
N VAL A 113 -7.21 -10.37 -17.27
CA VAL A 113 -7.73 -11.46 -16.43
C VAL A 113 -8.84 -10.99 -15.47
N VAL A 114 -9.56 -9.92 -15.84
CA VAL A 114 -10.77 -9.46 -15.14
C VAL A 114 -11.93 -10.40 -15.41
#